data_AF-A0A353B0N9-F1
#
_entry.id   AF-A0A353B0N9-F1
#
_cell.length_a   1.000
_cell.length_b   1.000
_cell.length_c   1.000
_cell.angle_alpha   90.00
_cell.angle_beta   90.00
_cell.angle_gamma   90.00
#
_symmetry.space_group_name_H-M   'P 1'
#
loop_
_entity.id
_entity.type
_entity.pdbx_description
1 polymer ?
#
loop_
_entity_poly.entity_id
_entity_poly.type
_entity_poly.pdbx_seq_one_letter_code
_entity_poly.pdbx_strand_id
1 'polypeptide(L)'
;MFNFFKDYLRQRSLSTSVVPSRGDARTATPNNTTLIDATALEARILYSALPLIDFASVTPETIADLPNLQECPMGDLCPTEDKQSEESESPHTSEDHESSDNVLPRTVIFVDESVPDYHSLIDDIIASSETNDSLQIFMLDGERDGVEQVTGILSTLSDIDQVHFFSHGSSGEVQLGNTTLNSSSLGGYAGNLSEWSSSLSSSADILFYGCDLASGNGELLVQSISELTGADVAASDDATGHSDQGGDWTLELHVGLVEAEVAVSQQFHNDWQHILATYTVTNTNNGGAGSLRRAITDANSNSGTDTIEFNIPGGGVHTINLTSALPYINDTVIIDGTTESDFSGTPLIELNGASAGSSTDGLTLDTGSGGSTIRGLIINRFGGDGIRIDTGSNNNTIVGNYIGVTASGNTAAGNGWAGVYLVSNSNTIGGSTAADR
;
A
#
# COMPACT_ATOMS: atom_id res chain seq x y z
N MET A 1 0.54 54.31 26.22
CA MET A 1 0.01 54.30 24.85
C MET A 1 0.39 52.95 24.27
N PHE A 2 -0.55 52.00 24.30
CA PHE A 2 -0.63 50.69 23.60
C PHE A 2 0.61 49.77 23.51
N ASN A 3 0.54 48.45 23.50
CA ASN A 3 -0.33 47.38 24.04
C ASN A 3 0.36 46.06 23.59
N PHE A 4 0.07 44.94 24.26
CA PHE A 4 0.07 43.55 23.77
C PHE A 4 1.28 42.59 23.97
N PHE A 5 0.91 41.48 24.64
CA PHE A 5 1.31 40.07 24.46
C PHE A 5 2.67 39.58 24.94
N LYS A 6 2.68 39.00 26.15
CA LYS A 6 3.47 37.83 26.54
C LYS A 6 2.92 37.28 27.86
N ASP A 7 2.08 36.24 27.78
CA ASP A 7 1.77 35.35 28.89
C ASP A 7 1.05 34.11 28.35
N TYR A 8 1.80 33.05 28.06
CA TYR A 8 1.42 31.68 28.43
C TYR A 8 2.55 30.71 28.07
N LEU A 9 3.45 30.42 29.01
CA LEU A 9 4.03 29.08 29.18
C LEU A 9 4.79 29.01 30.52
N ARG A 10 4.36 28.03 31.33
CA ARG A 10 5.07 27.35 32.43
C ARG A 10 5.30 28.12 33.74
N GLN A 11 4.67 27.63 34.81
CA GLN A 11 5.39 26.80 35.80
C GLN A 11 4.46 26.12 36.83
N ARG A 12 4.68 24.80 36.97
CA ARG A 12 4.70 23.98 38.20
C ARG A 12 3.39 23.69 38.98
N SER A 13 3.00 22.42 38.92
CA SER A 13 2.96 21.44 40.03
C SER A 13 2.67 21.95 41.45
N LEU A 14 1.55 21.50 42.05
CA LEU A 14 1.52 20.56 43.19
C LEU A 14 0.08 20.32 43.72
N SER A 15 -0.30 19.04 43.77
CA SER A 15 -1.00 18.33 44.85
C SER A 15 -2.13 19.02 45.64
N THR A 16 -3.36 18.49 45.55
CA THR A 16 -4.24 18.31 46.72
C THR A 16 -5.35 17.29 46.47
N SER A 17 -5.41 16.31 47.36
CA SER A 17 -6.42 15.25 47.50
C SER A 17 -7.71 15.82 48.09
N VAL A 18 -8.87 15.58 47.47
CA VAL A 18 -10.20 15.55 48.13
C VAL A 18 -11.14 14.62 47.35
N VAL A 19 -11.69 13.60 48.03
CA VAL A 19 -12.86 12.80 47.60
C VAL A 19 -14.13 13.57 47.98
N PRO A 20 -15.19 13.59 47.15
CA PRO A 20 -16.46 13.06 47.67
C PRO A 20 -17.39 12.37 46.65
N SER A 21 -18.14 11.41 47.20
CA SER A 21 -19.58 11.12 47.01
C SER A 21 -20.10 10.39 45.77
N ARG A 22 -20.91 9.39 46.12
CA ARG A 22 -21.74 8.47 45.36
C ARG A 22 -23.06 9.16 44.92
N GLY A 23 -23.57 8.86 43.72
CA GLY A 23 -24.94 9.20 43.32
C GLY A 23 -25.22 9.13 41.81
N ASP A 24 -25.83 8.00 41.39
CA ASP A 24 -26.83 7.79 40.32
C ASP A 24 -26.78 8.56 38.98
N ALA A 25 -26.67 7.83 37.86
CA ALA A 25 -27.79 7.49 36.97
C ALA A 25 -27.37 7.28 35.49
N ARG A 26 -27.76 6.09 34.98
CA ARG A 26 -28.36 5.83 33.65
C ARG A 26 -27.51 5.98 32.36
N THR A 27 -27.29 4.81 31.78
CA THR A 27 -27.44 4.44 30.35
C THR A 27 -26.62 5.21 29.31
N ALA A 28 -25.50 4.61 28.92
CA ALA A 28 -25.01 4.65 27.55
C ALA A 28 -24.58 3.21 27.20
N THR A 29 -25.27 2.60 26.24
CA THR A 29 -24.80 1.42 25.50
C THR A 29 -23.59 1.85 24.67
N PRO A 30 -22.44 1.15 24.73
CA PRO A 30 -21.37 1.41 23.78
C PRO A 30 -21.71 0.74 22.45
N ASN A 31 -21.69 1.53 21.37
CA ASN A 31 -21.65 1.03 20.00
C ASN A 31 -20.33 0.24 19.85
N ASN A 32 -20.44 -0.98 19.33
CA ASN A 32 -19.38 -1.98 19.36
C ASN A 32 -18.66 -2.06 18.00
N THR A 33 -18.07 -0.95 17.54
CA THR A 33 -17.15 -0.96 16.40
C THR A 33 -15.78 -1.39 16.92
N THR A 34 -15.35 -2.60 16.57
CA THR A 34 -14.16 -3.23 17.15
C THR A 34 -12.96 -2.96 16.25
N LEU A 35 -12.03 -2.10 16.69
CA LEU A 35 -10.68 -2.06 16.14
C LEU A 35 -9.95 -3.33 16.58
N ILE A 36 -9.63 -4.21 15.64
CA ILE A 36 -8.95 -5.48 15.93
C ILE A 36 -7.45 -5.29 15.65
N ASP A 37 -6.68 -5.21 16.72
CA ASP A 37 -5.21 -5.23 16.69
C ASP A 37 -4.73 -6.67 16.43
N ALA A 38 -4.10 -6.89 15.27
CA ALA A 38 -3.61 -8.19 14.82
C ALA A 38 -2.34 -8.68 15.55
N THR A 39 -1.79 -7.92 16.50
CA THR A 39 -0.53 -8.26 17.20
C THR A 39 -0.62 -9.47 18.15
N ALA A 40 -1.80 -10.09 18.34
CA ALA A 40 -2.02 -11.13 19.37
C ALA A 40 -2.56 -12.49 18.89
N LEU A 41 -2.36 -12.89 17.63
CA LEU A 41 -2.70 -14.23 17.15
C LEU A 41 -1.54 -15.23 17.37
N GLU A 42 -1.55 -15.95 18.49
CA GLU A 42 -0.65 -17.10 18.70
C GLU A 42 -1.14 -18.36 17.95
N ALA A 43 -0.23 -18.99 17.21
CA ALA A 43 -0.49 -20.21 16.44
C ALA A 43 -0.74 -21.43 17.35
N ARG A 44 -1.95 -22.01 17.29
CA ARG A 44 -2.19 -23.38 17.79
C ARG A 44 -2.00 -24.38 16.65
N ILE A 45 -0.79 -24.91 16.57
CA ILE A 45 -0.44 -26.06 15.74
C ILE A 45 -1.22 -27.29 16.22
N LEU A 46 -2.06 -27.86 15.37
CA LEU A 46 -2.55 -29.23 15.52
C LEU A 46 -2.37 -30.00 14.21
N TYR A 47 -1.31 -30.81 14.21
CA TYR A 47 -0.99 -31.83 13.22
C TYR A 47 -2.09 -32.90 13.16
N SER A 48 -2.63 -33.16 11.97
CA SER A 48 -3.03 -34.52 11.59
C SER A 48 -2.78 -34.74 10.10
N ALA A 49 -1.87 -35.68 9.82
CA ALA A 49 -1.44 -36.08 8.49
C ALA A 49 -2.38 -37.12 7.85
N LEU A 50 -2.26 -37.24 6.51
CA LEU A 50 -2.29 -38.42 5.62
C LEU A 50 -3.18 -38.21 4.35
N PRO A 51 -2.89 -38.85 3.19
CA PRO A 51 -1.68 -38.77 2.39
C PRO A 51 -1.95 -38.44 0.88
N LEU A 52 -0.85 -38.18 0.18
CA LEU A 52 -0.68 -37.87 -1.25
C LEU A 52 -1.48 -38.72 -2.26
N ILE A 53 -1.95 -38.07 -3.33
CA ILE A 53 -2.12 -38.66 -4.65
C ILE A 53 -1.09 -38.01 -5.59
N ASP A 54 -0.23 -38.87 -6.15
CA ASP A 54 0.83 -38.57 -7.10
C ASP A 54 0.25 -38.46 -8.52
N PHE A 55 0.39 -37.29 -9.15
CA PHE A 55 0.10 -37.07 -10.57
C PHE A 55 1.40 -36.78 -11.33
N ALA A 56 2.23 -37.80 -11.48
CA ALA A 56 3.31 -37.81 -12.45
C ALA A 56 3.27 -39.09 -13.30
N SER A 57 2.40 -39.12 -14.31
CA SER A 57 2.68 -39.72 -15.64
C SER A 57 1.41 -39.82 -16.50
N VAL A 58 1.12 -38.79 -17.30
CA VAL A 58 0.30 -38.98 -18.51
C VAL A 58 0.98 -38.24 -19.66
N THR A 59 1.44 -39.01 -20.65
CA THR A 59 1.96 -38.51 -21.93
C THR A 59 0.83 -38.59 -22.99
N PRO A 60 0.87 -37.78 -24.05
CA PRO A 60 -0.22 -37.67 -25.02
C PRO A 60 -0.16 -38.80 -26.08
N GLU A 61 -1.32 -39.05 -26.71
CA GLU A 61 -1.60 -39.99 -27.82
C GLU A 61 -1.81 -41.46 -27.40
N THR A 62 -3.01 -42.05 -27.45
CA THR A 62 -3.88 -42.33 -28.62
C THR A 62 -5.17 -42.93 -28.04
N ILE A 63 -6.36 -42.72 -28.62
CA ILE A 63 -7.05 -43.72 -29.44
C ILE A 63 -8.31 -43.04 -30.01
N ALA A 64 -8.45 -43.17 -31.32
CA ALA A 64 -9.69 -42.98 -32.04
C ALA A 64 -10.74 -44.00 -31.59
N ASP A 65 -11.88 -43.52 -31.09
CA ASP A 65 -13.17 -44.17 -31.31
C ASP A 65 -14.29 -43.16 -31.01
N LEU A 66 -14.94 -42.68 -32.07
CA LEU A 66 -16.16 -41.88 -32.01
C LEU A 66 -17.37 -42.81 -31.83
N PRO A 67 -18.46 -42.29 -31.26
CA PRO A 67 -19.59 -42.08 -32.16
C PRO A 67 -20.22 -40.69 -32.00
N ASN A 68 -20.14 -39.93 -33.09
CA ASN A 68 -21.21 -39.21 -33.76
C ASN A 68 -22.34 -38.62 -32.87
N LEU A 69 -22.22 -37.34 -32.51
CA LEU A 69 -23.39 -36.51 -32.22
C LEU A 69 -23.64 -35.55 -33.38
N GLN A 70 -24.77 -35.82 -33.99
CA GLN A 70 -25.37 -35.23 -35.16
C GLN A 70 -25.59 -33.72 -35.01
N GLU A 71 -25.26 -33.00 -36.08
CA GLU A 71 -25.59 -31.60 -36.33
C GLU A 71 -27.09 -31.31 -36.16
N CYS A 72 -27.43 -30.21 -35.48
CA CYS A 72 -28.76 -29.60 -35.54
C CYS A 72 -28.87 -28.72 -36.80
N PRO A 73 -29.78 -29.02 -37.75
CA PRO A 73 -30.02 -28.12 -38.87
C PRO A 73 -31.04 -27.03 -38.51
N MET A 74 -30.72 -25.80 -38.91
CA MET A 74 -31.67 -24.70 -39.03
C MET A 74 -32.74 -25.00 -40.09
N GLY A 75 -34.00 -24.65 -39.81
CA GLY A 75 -35.08 -24.65 -40.80
C GLY A 75 -36.48 -24.49 -40.20
N ASP A 76 -37.02 -23.27 -40.35
CA ASP A 76 -38.42 -22.84 -40.46
C ASP A 76 -39.54 -23.55 -39.67
N LEU A 77 -40.31 -22.75 -38.90
CA LEU A 77 -41.71 -22.39 -39.21
C LEU A 77 -42.39 -21.69 -38.00
N CYS A 78 -42.74 -20.42 -38.17
CA CYS A 78 -43.80 -19.76 -37.38
C CYS A 78 -45.18 -20.36 -37.72
N PRO A 79 -46.12 -20.28 -36.77
CA PRO A 79 -47.44 -19.76 -37.10
C PRO A 79 -47.89 -18.65 -36.15
N THR A 80 -48.42 -17.60 -36.76
CA THR A 80 -49.22 -16.52 -36.18
C THR A 80 -50.62 -17.03 -35.81
N GLU A 81 -51.12 -16.70 -34.61
CA GLU A 81 -52.56 -16.62 -34.35
C GLU A 81 -52.90 -15.35 -33.53
N ASP A 82 -53.63 -14.45 -34.21
CA ASP A 82 -54.42 -13.38 -33.62
C ASP A 82 -55.56 -13.94 -32.76
N LYS A 83 -55.74 -13.41 -31.54
CA LYS A 83 -57.09 -13.19 -30.95
C LYS A 83 -57.12 -11.95 -30.07
N GLN A 84 -57.90 -10.97 -30.52
CA GLN A 84 -58.52 -9.94 -29.69
C GLN A 84 -59.57 -10.55 -28.76
N SER A 85 -59.60 -10.08 -27.50
CA SER A 85 -60.83 -9.94 -26.73
C SER A 85 -60.61 -8.89 -25.63
N GLU A 86 -61.36 -7.79 -25.75
CA GLU A 86 -61.66 -6.87 -24.66
C GLU A 86 -62.65 -7.56 -23.69
N GLU A 87 -62.43 -7.46 -22.38
CA GLU A 87 -63.49 -7.14 -21.41
C GLU A 87 -62.92 -6.80 -20.02
N SER A 88 -63.70 -5.98 -19.33
CA SER A 88 -63.50 -5.23 -18.09
C SER A 88 -63.41 -6.05 -16.79
N GLU A 89 -62.66 -5.56 -15.79
CA GLU A 89 -63.16 -5.11 -14.46
C GLU A 89 -62.02 -4.96 -13.41
N SER A 90 -61.96 -3.75 -12.84
CA SER A 90 -61.55 -3.35 -11.47
C SER A 90 -60.14 -3.66 -10.90
N PRO A 91 -59.59 -2.72 -10.08
CA PRO A 91 -58.20 -2.76 -9.63
C PRO A 91 -58.06 -3.60 -8.35
N HIS A 92 -57.28 -4.67 -8.40
CA HIS A 92 -56.72 -5.27 -7.19
C HIS A 92 -55.38 -4.61 -6.89
N THR A 93 -55.38 -3.79 -5.85
CA THR A 93 -54.20 -3.37 -5.10
C THR A 93 -53.58 -4.59 -4.43
N SER A 94 -52.55 -5.18 -5.05
CA SER A 94 -51.49 -5.86 -4.31
C SER A 94 -50.31 -4.90 -4.26
N GLU A 95 -50.23 -4.15 -3.15
CA GLU A 95 -48.96 -3.62 -2.69
C GLU A 95 -48.12 -4.84 -2.29
N ASP A 96 -47.43 -5.43 -3.26
CA ASP A 96 -46.30 -6.30 -2.99
C ASP A 96 -45.20 -5.37 -2.45
N HIS A 97 -45.21 -5.20 -1.13
CA HIS A 97 -44.03 -4.80 -0.38
C HIS A 97 -42.98 -5.90 -0.55
N GLU A 98 -42.19 -5.85 -1.62
CA GLU A 98 -40.81 -6.33 -1.54
C GLU A 98 -40.12 -5.45 -0.50
N SER A 99 -40.10 -5.91 0.75
CA SER A 99 -39.05 -5.54 1.67
C SER A 99 -37.76 -6.06 1.07
N SER A 100 -37.03 -5.22 0.34
CA SER A 100 -35.58 -5.40 0.23
C SER A 100 -35.08 -5.36 1.67
N ASP A 101 -34.84 -6.51 2.29
CA ASP A 101 -33.97 -6.57 3.45
C ASP A 101 -32.65 -5.99 2.96
N ASN A 102 -32.41 -4.73 3.30
CA ASN A 102 -31.22 -3.99 2.91
C ASN A 102 -30.07 -4.52 3.77
N VAL A 103 -29.66 -5.77 3.50
CA VAL A 103 -28.50 -6.38 4.13
C VAL A 103 -27.30 -5.64 3.58
N LEU A 104 -26.68 -4.83 4.43
CA LEU A 104 -25.48 -4.09 4.05
C LEU A 104 -24.37 -5.08 3.69
N PRO A 105 -23.59 -4.81 2.64
CA PRO A 105 -22.51 -5.70 2.21
C PRO A 105 -21.50 -5.89 3.34
N ARG A 106 -20.93 -7.09 3.43
CA ARG A 106 -19.86 -7.37 4.37
C ARG A 106 -18.55 -6.82 3.82
N THR A 107 -18.09 -5.73 4.42
CA THR A 107 -16.96 -4.94 3.93
C THR A 107 -15.72 -5.16 4.77
N VAL A 108 -14.60 -5.46 4.13
CA VAL A 108 -13.28 -5.56 4.76
C VAL A 108 -12.37 -4.52 4.14
N ILE A 109 -11.74 -3.69 4.98
CA ILE A 109 -10.82 -2.65 4.54
C ILE A 109 -9.44 -2.94 5.12
N PHE A 110 -8.45 -3.04 4.26
CA PHE A 110 -7.04 -3.07 4.62
C PHE A 110 -6.45 -1.69 4.38
N VAL A 111 -5.77 -1.16 5.40
CA VAL A 111 -5.06 0.11 5.31
C VAL A 111 -3.59 -0.13 5.63
N ASP A 112 -2.72 0.21 4.68
CA ASP A 112 -1.28 0.11 4.87
C ASP A 112 -0.78 1.22 5.81
N GLU A 113 0.08 0.88 6.77
CA GLU A 113 0.68 1.87 7.68
C GLU A 113 1.55 2.92 6.97
N SER A 114 2.01 2.64 5.74
CA SER A 114 2.73 3.61 4.92
C SER A 114 1.85 4.74 4.38
N VAL A 115 0.52 4.56 4.32
CA VAL A 115 -0.41 5.58 3.81
C VAL A 115 -0.35 6.85 4.67
N PRO A 116 -0.09 8.05 4.08
CA PRO A 116 -0.08 9.31 4.81
C PRO A 116 -1.38 9.56 5.56
N ASP A 117 -1.34 10.10 6.78
CA ASP A 117 -2.54 10.47 7.56
C ASP A 117 -3.65 9.40 7.59
N TYR A 118 -3.28 8.11 7.56
CA TYR A 118 -4.23 6.99 7.55
C TYR A 118 -5.25 7.02 8.71
N HIS A 119 -4.91 7.68 9.82
CA HIS A 119 -5.86 7.92 10.92
C HIS A 119 -7.06 8.76 10.49
N SER A 120 -6.85 9.82 9.71
CA SER A 120 -7.95 10.65 9.18
C SER A 120 -8.78 9.91 8.14
N LEU A 121 -8.13 9.05 7.34
CA LEU A 121 -8.82 8.12 6.44
C LEU A 121 -9.74 7.17 7.22
N ILE A 122 -9.23 6.52 8.26
CA ILE A 122 -10.00 5.62 9.11
C ILE A 122 -11.14 6.35 9.82
N ASP A 123 -10.88 7.56 10.34
CA ASP A 123 -11.90 8.37 11.01
C ASP A 123 -13.05 8.73 10.06
N ASP A 124 -12.75 9.06 8.79
CA ASP A 124 -13.77 9.34 7.77
C ASP A 124 -14.56 8.09 7.37
N ILE A 125 -13.88 6.96 7.15
CA ILE A 125 -14.52 5.68 6.85
C ILE A 125 -15.49 5.31 7.98
N ILE A 126 -15.05 5.40 9.24
CA ILE A 126 -15.90 5.07 10.39
C ILE A 126 -17.09 6.05 10.51
N ALA A 127 -16.86 7.35 10.27
CA ALA A 127 -17.91 8.36 10.34
C ALA A 127 -18.94 8.24 9.20
N SER A 128 -18.50 7.80 8.01
CA SER A 128 -19.39 7.55 6.87
C SER A 128 -20.12 6.21 6.98
N SER A 129 -19.55 5.25 7.72
CA SER A 129 -20.09 3.91 7.91
C SER A 129 -20.97 3.75 9.15
N GLU A 130 -21.50 4.83 9.76
CA GLU A 130 -22.21 4.82 11.06
C GLU A 130 -23.41 3.84 11.16
N THR A 131 -23.82 3.20 10.06
CA THR A 131 -24.89 2.18 10.02
C THR A 131 -24.45 0.79 9.55
N ASN A 132 -23.18 0.59 9.14
CA ASN A 132 -22.68 -0.69 8.66
C ASN A 132 -21.91 -1.47 9.74
N ASP A 133 -22.63 -2.23 10.56
CA ASP A 133 -22.06 -3.14 11.57
C ASP A 133 -21.22 -4.29 10.96
N SER A 134 -21.28 -4.47 9.63
CA SER A 134 -20.52 -5.51 8.90
C SER A 134 -19.16 -5.01 8.39
N LEU A 135 -18.79 -3.74 8.65
CA LEU A 135 -17.49 -3.18 8.31
C LEU A 135 -16.39 -3.63 9.28
N GLN A 136 -15.28 -4.13 8.74
CA GLN A 136 -14.05 -4.43 9.50
C GLN A 136 -12.85 -3.76 8.85
N ILE A 137 -12.05 -3.04 9.64
CA ILE A 137 -10.82 -2.38 9.19
C ILE A 137 -9.62 -3.07 9.84
N PHE A 138 -8.62 -3.42 9.03
CA PHE A 138 -7.36 -4.04 9.46
C PHE A 138 -6.17 -3.21 8.97
N MET A 139 -5.20 -2.99 9.85
CA MET A 139 -3.92 -2.37 9.49
C MET A 139 -2.96 -3.43 8.94
N LEU A 140 -2.24 -3.09 7.87
CA LEU A 140 -1.11 -3.87 7.39
C LEU A 140 0.20 -3.30 7.95
N ASP A 141 0.97 -4.15 8.61
CA ASP A 141 2.30 -3.82 9.13
C ASP A 141 3.28 -3.69 7.96
N GLY A 142 3.87 -2.50 7.84
CA GLY A 142 4.83 -2.14 6.78
C GLY A 142 6.15 -2.92 6.83
N GLU A 143 6.46 -3.63 7.92
CA GLU A 143 7.67 -4.45 8.05
C GLU A 143 7.44 -5.93 7.68
N ARG A 144 6.20 -6.33 7.38
CA ARG A 144 5.80 -7.72 7.15
C ARG A 144 5.22 -7.95 5.76
N ASP A 145 5.24 -9.20 5.30
CA ASP A 145 4.64 -9.58 4.03
C ASP A 145 3.14 -9.30 4.04
N GLY A 146 2.67 -8.37 3.21
CA GLY A 146 1.28 -7.94 3.20
C GLY A 146 0.33 -8.98 2.63
N VAL A 147 0.77 -9.75 1.63
CA VAL A 147 -0.08 -10.80 1.03
C VAL A 147 -0.29 -11.92 2.03
N GLU A 148 0.74 -12.33 2.79
CA GLU A 148 0.61 -13.30 3.88
C GLU A 148 -0.29 -12.78 5.01
N GLN A 149 -0.17 -11.49 5.38
CA GLN A 149 -1.04 -10.86 6.38
C GLN A 149 -2.51 -10.91 5.96
N VAL A 150 -2.81 -10.47 4.74
CA VAL A 150 -4.17 -10.46 4.17
C VAL A 150 -4.71 -11.88 4.10
N THR A 151 -3.93 -12.84 3.62
CA THR A 151 -4.32 -14.27 3.56
C THR A 151 -4.70 -14.78 4.95
N GLY A 152 -3.85 -14.52 5.95
CA GLY A 152 -4.10 -14.92 7.33
C GLY A 152 -5.40 -14.33 7.88
N ILE A 153 -5.67 -13.05 7.61
CA ILE A 153 -6.90 -12.37 8.06
C ILE A 153 -8.14 -12.90 7.33
N LEU A 154 -8.10 -12.94 5.99
CA LEU A 154 -9.22 -13.39 5.16
C LEU A 154 -9.61 -14.85 5.45
N SER A 155 -8.65 -15.72 5.76
CA SER A 155 -8.93 -17.12 6.12
C SER A 155 -9.81 -17.30 7.38
N THR A 156 -9.92 -16.25 8.22
CA THR A 156 -10.75 -16.25 9.43
C THR A 156 -12.17 -15.72 9.20
N LEU A 157 -12.44 -15.26 7.99
CA LEU A 157 -13.68 -14.60 7.58
C LEU A 157 -14.38 -15.44 6.49
N SER A 158 -15.66 -15.15 6.26
CA SER A 158 -16.45 -15.74 5.17
C SER A 158 -17.46 -14.72 4.66
N ASP A 159 -18.01 -15.00 3.47
CA ASP A 159 -19.10 -14.25 2.85
C ASP A 159 -18.79 -12.75 2.77
N ILE A 160 -17.55 -12.41 2.40
CA ILE A 160 -17.11 -11.02 2.20
C ILE A 160 -17.57 -10.56 0.82
N ASP A 161 -18.29 -9.45 0.77
CA ASP A 161 -18.79 -8.87 -0.47
C ASP A 161 -17.84 -7.83 -1.05
N GLN A 162 -17.06 -7.15 -0.20
CA GLN A 162 -16.19 -6.06 -0.64
C GLN A 162 -14.88 -6.07 0.15
N VAL A 163 -13.76 -6.04 -0.57
CA VAL A 163 -12.42 -5.88 -0.01
C VAL A 163 -11.80 -4.61 -0.58
N HIS A 164 -11.40 -3.70 0.29
CA HIS A 164 -10.74 -2.47 -0.08
C HIS A 164 -9.29 -2.47 0.40
N PHE A 165 -8.36 -2.05 -0.44
CA PHE A 165 -6.96 -1.86 -0.09
C PHE A 165 -6.58 -0.40 -0.27
N PHE A 166 -6.25 0.28 0.83
CA PHE A 166 -5.63 1.60 0.80
C PHE A 166 -4.13 1.42 1.02
N SER A 167 -3.35 1.59 -0.04
CA SER A 167 -1.91 1.42 -0.01
C SER A 167 -1.25 2.20 -1.13
N HIS A 168 0.08 2.23 -1.19
CA HIS A 168 0.75 2.88 -2.29
C HIS A 168 0.74 2.01 -3.56
N GLY A 169 0.69 2.67 -4.71
CA GLY A 169 0.79 2.03 -6.03
C GLY A 169 1.81 2.72 -6.93
N SER A 170 2.17 2.01 -8.00
CA SER A 170 2.91 2.51 -9.15
C SER A 170 2.48 1.73 -10.40
N SER A 171 2.97 2.11 -11.60
CA SER A 171 2.60 1.48 -12.87
C SER A 171 2.79 -0.04 -12.89
N GLY A 172 1.69 -0.78 -12.76
CA GLY A 172 1.66 -2.24 -12.74
C GLY A 172 2.17 -2.90 -11.45
N GLU A 173 2.16 -2.18 -10.33
CA GLU A 173 2.53 -2.70 -9.02
C GLU A 173 1.73 -2.06 -7.88
N VAL A 174 1.38 -2.88 -6.88
CA VAL A 174 0.74 -2.42 -5.64
C VAL A 174 1.57 -2.85 -4.44
N GLN A 175 1.76 -1.94 -3.50
CA GLN A 175 2.43 -2.21 -2.24
C GLN A 175 1.43 -2.73 -1.21
N LEU A 176 1.77 -3.80 -0.51
CA LEU A 176 1.04 -4.32 0.65
C LEU A 176 2.05 -4.73 1.73
N GLY A 177 2.07 -4.01 2.86
CA GLY A 177 3.10 -4.14 3.87
C GLY A 177 4.49 -3.88 3.28
N ASN A 178 5.41 -4.85 3.41
CA ASN A 178 6.72 -4.83 2.76
C ASN A 178 6.76 -5.53 1.38
N THR A 179 5.60 -5.95 0.85
CA THR A 179 5.49 -6.72 -0.40
C THR A 179 5.03 -5.87 -1.55
N THR A 180 5.79 -5.90 -2.64
CA THR A 180 5.38 -5.33 -3.93
C THR A 180 4.76 -6.44 -4.79
N LEU A 181 3.44 -6.39 -4.97
CA LEU A 181 2.71 -7.31 -5.84
C LEU A 181 2.71 -6.77 -7.27
N ASN A 182 3.38 -7.49 -8.18
CA ASN A 182 3.50 -7.14 -9.59
C ASN A 182 3.59 -8.40 -10.46
N SER A 183 3.69 -8.24 -11.78
CA SER A 183 3.77 -9.37 -12.73
C SER A 183 4.89 -10.39 -12.45
N SER A 184 5.98 -9.98 -11.79
CA SER A 184 7.12 -10.85 -11.46
C SER A 184 6.92 -11.59 -10.14
N SER A 185 6.32 -10.95 -9.14
CA SER A 185 6.08 -11.55 -7.81
C SER A 185 4.78 -12.36 -7.74
N LEU A 186 3.79 -12.07 -8.61
CA LEU A 186 2.46 -12.69 -8.58
C LEU A 186 2.49 -14.22 -8.61
N GLY A 187 3.40 -14.82 -9.39
CA GLY A 187 3.52 -16.27 -9.49
C GLY A 187 3.88 -16.94 -8.15
N GLY A 188 4.60 -16.24 -7.27
CA GLY A 188 4.91 -16.73 -5.91
C GLY A 188 3.70 -16.69 -4.98
N TYR A 189 2.78 -15.74 -5.20
CA TYR A 189 1.60 -15.51 -4.36
C TYR A 189 0.31 -16.10 -4.92
N ALA A 190 0.34 -16.77 -6.07
CA ALA A 190 -0.86 -17.32 -6.70
C ALA A 190 -1.66 -18.25 -5.78
N GLY A 191 -0.99 -19.02 -4.92
CA GLY A 191 -1.63 -19.87 -3.92
C GLY A 191 -2.37 -19.07 -2.84
N ASN A 192 -1.74 -18.00 -2.34
CA ASN A 192 -2.34 -17.07 -1.37
C ASN A 192 -3.58 -16.39 -1.95
N LEU A 193 -3.47 -15.84 -3.16
CA LEU A 193 -4.59 -15.17 -3.84
C LEU A 193 -5.74 -16.14 -4.13
N SER A 194 -5.41 -17.38 -4.52
CA SER A 194 -6.43 -18.43 -4.68
C SER A 194 -7.12 -18.77 -3.36
N GLU A 195 -6.42 -18.71 -2.23
CA GLU A 195 -7.01 -18.95 -0.92
C GLU A 195 -8.01 -17.86 -0.52
N TRP A 196 -7.81 -16.61 -0.98
CA TRP A 196 -8.75 -15.52 -0.72
C TRP A 196 -10.14 -15.84 -1.27
N SER A 197 -10.24 -16.51 -2.42
CA SER A 197 -11.53 -16.93 -3.02
C SER A 197 -12.45 -17.69 -2.05
N SER A 198 -11.89 -18.37 -1.05
CA SER A 198 -12.65 -19.17 -0.10
C SER A 198 -13.42 -18.36 0.94
N SER A 199 -13.02 -17.10 1.16
CA SER A 199 -13.69 -16.19 2.10
C SER A 199 -14.56 -15.14 1.40
N LEU A 200 -14.43 -15.00 0.08
CA LEU A 200 -15.18 -14.07 -0.74
C LEU A 200 -16.53 -14.65 -1.16
N SER A 201 -17.53 -13.78 -1.30
CA SER A 201 -18.80 -14.12 -1.93
C SER A 201 -18.64 -14.27 -3.45
N SER A 202 -19.65 -14.83 -4.12
CA SER A 202 -19.59 -15.10 -5.57
C SER A 202 -19.64 -13.85 -6.46
N SER A 203 -19.95 -12.70 -5.86
CA SER A 203 -20.00 -11.38 -6.50
C SER A 203 -19.17 -10.40 -5.66
N ALA A 204 -18.05 -10.89 -5.12
CA ALA A 204 -17.20 -10.07 -4.29
C ALA A 204 -16.40 -9.10 -5.16
N ASP A 205 -16.28 -7.87 -4.68
CA ASP A 205 -15.46 -6.85 -5.29
C ASP A 205 -14.14 -6.68 -4.54
N ILE A 206 -13.05 -6.50 -5.26
CA ILE A 206 -11.75 -6.11 -4.71
C ILE A 206 -11.33 -4.76 -5.30
N LEU A 207 -11.08 -3.78 -4.46
CA LEU A 207 -10.76 -2.42 -4.86
C LEU A 207 -9.38 -2.05 -4.33
N PHE A 208 -8.48 -1.68 -5.24
CA PHE A 208 -7.14 -1.20 -4.90
C PHE A 208 -7.05 0.31 -5.12
N TYR A 209 -6.96 1.05 -4.00
CA TYR A 209 -6.65 2.47 -3.98
C TYR A 209 -5.14 2.64 -3.87
N GLY A 210 -4.44 2.54 -5.00
CA GLY A 210 -3.00 2.80 -5.11
C GLY A 210 -2.69 3.40 -6.48
N CYS A 211 -1.87 4.47 -6.49
CA CYS A 211 -1.64 5.26 -7.70
C CYS A 211 -1.13 4.41 -8.87
N ASP A 212 -1.63 4.69 -10.08
CA ASP A 212 -1.16 4.19 -11.37
C ASP A 212 -1.15 2.65 -11.49
N LEU A 213 -1.74 1.90 -10.54
CA LEU A 213 -1.68 0.43 -10.49
C LEU A 213 -2.11 -0.20 -11.81
N ALA A 214 -3.20 0.29 -12.39
CA ALA A 214 -3.78 -0.21 -13.63
C ALA A 214 -3.08 0.34 -14.89
N SER A 215 -2.16 1.29 -14.77
CA SER A 215 -1.44 1.86 -15.92
C SER A 215 -0.40 0.89 -16.51
N GLY A 216 -0.03 1.08 -17.77
CA GLY A 216 1.05 0.34 -18.42
C GLY A 216 0.76 -1.17 -18.53
N ASN A 217 1.50 -2.00 -17.80
CA ASN A 217 1.26 -3.46 -17.73
C ASN A 217 0.30 -3.86 -16.59
N GLY A 218 -0.27 -2.88 -15.88
CA GLY A 218 -1.15 -3.09 -14.73
C GLY A 218 -2.44 -3.82 -15.03
N GLU A 219 -3.01 -3.64 -16.23
CA GLU A 219 -4.20 -4.38 -16.66
C GLU A 219 -4.03 -5.91 -16.52
N LEU A 220 -2.84 -6.43 -16.87
CA LEU A 220 -2.55 -7.87 -16.75
C LEU A 220 -2.46 -8.32 -15.29
N LEU A 221 -1.94 -7.47 -14.41
CA LEU A 221 -1.87 -7.76 -12.99
C LEU A 221 -3.29 -7.84 -12.41
N VAL A 222 -4.12 -6.82 -12.66
CA VAL A 222 -5.51 -6.76 -12.18
C VAL A 222 -6.34 -7.92 -12.75
N GLN A 223 -6.17 -8.26 -14.03
CA GLN A 223 -6.80 -9.43 -14.63
C GLN A 223 -6.38 -10.73 -13.96
N SER A 224 -5.08 -10.90 -13.70
CA SER A 224 -4.58 -12.12 -13.07
C SER A 224 -5.05 -12.25 -11.62
N ILE A 225 -5.20 -11.13 -10.90
CA ILE A 225 -5.78 -11.13 -9.55
C ILE A 225 -7.24 -11.58 -9.62
N SER A 226 -8.05 -11.01 -10.52
CA SER A 226 -9.45 -11.42 -10.72
C SER A 226 -9.57 -12.91 -11.05
N GLU A 227 -8.70 -13.43 -11.93
CA GLU A 227 -8.70 -14.85 -12.31
C GLU A 227 -8.32 -15.77 -11.14
N LEU A 228 -7.42 -15.33 -10.25
CA LEU A 228 -6.98 -16.11 -9.09
C LEU A 228 -7.98 -16.06 -7.93
N THR A 229 -8.59 -14.91 -7.68
CA THR A 229 -9.53 -14.72 -6.56
C THR A 229 -10.96 -15.10 -6.95
N GLY A 230 -11.30 -15.09 -8.24
CA GLY A 230 -12.66 -15.25 -8.75
C GLY A 230 -13.56 -14.03 -8.50
N ALA A 231 -12.98 -12.91 -8.03
CA ALA A 231 -13.67 -11.67 -7.71
C ALA A 231 -13.59 -10.67 -8.88
N ASP A 232 -14.52 -9.74 -8.90
CA ASP A 232 -14.45 -8.55 -9.74
C ASP A 232 -13.42 -7.58 -9.12
N VAL A 233 -12.57 -6.94 -9.93
CA VAL A 233 -11.45 -6.13 -9.42
C VAL A 233 -11.45 -4.74 -10.04
N ALA A 234 -11.31 -3.73 -9.18
CA ALA A 234 -11.15 -2.33 -9.54
C ALA A 234 -9.78 -1.79 -9.10
N ALA A 235 -9.15 -0.98 -9.94
CA ALA A 235 -7.89 -0.31 -9.62
C ALA A 235 -7.80 1.03 -10.35
N SER A 236 -7.07 1.98 -9.77
CA SER A 236 -6.80 3.28 -10.38
C SER A 236 -5.72 3.16 -11.45
N ASP A 237 -5.91 3.81 -12.60
CA ASP A 237 -4.92 3.92 -13.67
C ASP A 237 -4.16 5.25 -13.67
N ASP A 238 -4.48 6.13 -12.73
CA ASP A 238 -3.80 7.41 -12.47
C ASP A 238 -3.51 7.63 -10.98
N ALA A 239 -3.14 8.85 -10.59
CA ALA A 239 -2.83 9.14 -9.20
C ALA A 239 -4.10 9.00 -8.32
N THR A 240 -4.10 8.11 -7.34
CA THR A 240 -5.22 8.02 -6.38
C THR A 240 -5.05 9.04 -5.25
N GLY A 241 -6.00 9.97 -5.08
CA GLY A 241 -5.99 10.95 -4.00
C GLY A 241 -6.55 12.33 -4.36
N HIS A 242 -5.89 13.41 -3.91
CA HIS A 242 -6.44 14.76 -4.01
C HIS A 242 -6.31 15.38 -5.42
N SER A 243 -7.39 16.02 -5.88
CA SER A 243 -7.48 16.64 -7.21
C SER A 243 -6.48 17.78 -7.49
N ASP A 244 -6.06 18.55 -6.48
CA ASP A 244 -5.04 19.59 -6.69
C ASP A 244 -3.63 19.00 -6.92
N GLN A 245 -3.41 17.73 -6.55
CA GLN A 245 -2.19 16.99 -6.86
C GLN A 245 -2.31 16.20 -8.17
N GLY A 246 -3.42 16.34 -8.88
CA GLY A 246 -3.69 15.67 -10.15
C GLY A 246 -4.18 14.23 -10.01
N GLY A 247 -4.61 13.83 -8.80
CA GLY A 247 -5.21 12.53 -8.56
C GLY A 247 -6.70 12.59 -8.25
N ASP A 248 -7.38 11.46 -8.36
CA ASP A 248 -8.76 11.34 -7.91
C ASP A 248 -9.04 9.99 -7.21
N TRP A 249 -10.28 9.75 -6.79
CA TRP A 249 -10.64 8.52 -6.08
C TRP A 249 -11.39 7.52 -6.98
N THR A 250 -11.39 7.79 -8.28
CA THR A 250 -11.97 6.93 -9.31
C THR A 250 -11.04 5.73 -9.52
N LEU A 251 -11.65 4.58 -9.75
CA LEU A 251 -10.94 3.38 -10.18
C LEU A 251 -11.36 3.15 -11.63
N GLU A 252 -10.51 3.53 -12.58
CA GLU A 252 -10.84 3.56 -14.00
C GLU A 252 -10.89 2.16 -14.60
N LEU A 253 -10.00 1.29 -14.12
CA LEU A 253 -9.91 -0.08 -14.58
C LEU A 253 -10.82 -0.97 -13.77
N HIS A 254 -11.75 -1.62 -14.47
CA HIS A 254 -12.60 -2.67 -13.93
C HIS A 254 -12.39 -3.98 -14.70
N VAL A 255 -12.09 -5.04 -13.98
CA VAL A 255 -12.15 -6.41 -14.49
C VAL A 255 -13.35 -7.08 -13.85
N GLY A 256 -14.41 -7.28 -14.64
CA GLY A 256 -15.68 -7.81 -14.16
C GLY A 256 -16.75 -6.74 -13.94
N LEU A 257 -17.77 -7.05 -13.14
CA LEU A 257 -18.84 -6.11 -12.77
C LEU A 257 -18.59 -5.62 -11.34
N VAL A 258 -18.09 -4.39 -11.21
CA VAL A 258 -17.81 -3.80 -9.89
C VAL A 258 -19.03 -3.02 -9.41
N GLU A 259 -19.62 -3.44 -8.30
CA GLU A 259 -20.80 -2.81 -7.70
C GLU A 259 -20.50 -2.03 -6.41
N ALA A 260 -19.32 -2.25 -5.83
CA ALA A 260 -18.85 -1.53 -4.66
C ALA A 260 -18.65 -0.03 -4.92
N GLU A 261 -19.08 0.77 -3.94
CA GLU A 261 -18.82 2.19 -3.91
C GLU A 261 -17.43 2.48 -3.31
N VAL A 262 -16.84 3.60 -3.70
CA VAL A 262 -15.59 4.09 -3.10
C VAL A 262 -15.80 4.30 -1.60
N ALA A 263 -14.88 3.79 -0.78
CA ALA A 263 -15.08 3.66 0.66
C ALA A 263 -14.92 4.99 1.45
N VAL A 264 -14.50 6.07 0.81
CA VAL A 264 -14.28 7.39 1.43
C VAL A 264 -15.37 8.39 1.08
N SER A 265 -15.66 9.31 2.00
CA SER A 265 -16.74 10.27 1.83
C SER A 265 -16.40 11.37 0.82
N GLN A 266 -17.43 11.95 0.19
CA GLN A 266 -17.25 13.10 -0.71
C GLN A 266 -16.65 14.33 0.00
N GLN A 267 -16.81 14.45 1.32
CA GLN A 267 -16.19 15.50 2.10
C GLN A 267 -14.69 15.22 2.26
N PHE A 268 -14.32 13.97 2.51
CA PHE A 268 -12.93 13.53 2.58
C PHE A 268 -12.19 13.69 1.27
N HIS A 269 -12.85 13.50 0.11
CA HIS A 269 -12.24 13.80 -1.19
C HIS A 269 -11.69 15.23 -1.29
N ASN A 270 -12.35 16.20 -0.64
CA ASN A 270 -11.94 17.61 -0.67
C ASN A 270 -10.96 17.98 0.45
N ASP A 271 -10.99 17.24 1.56
CA ASP A 271 -10.20 17.53 2.76
C ASP A 271 -8.86 16.77 2.77
N TRP A 272 -8.81 15.59 2.13
CA TRP A 272 -7.59 14.83 1.91
C TRP A 272 -6.63 15.64 1.05
N GLN A 273 -5.36 15.77 1.44
CA GLN A 273 -4.39 16.60 0.71
C GLN A 273 -3.31 15.78 0.01
N HIS A 274 -3.37 14.44 0.00
CA HIS A 274 -2.26 13.55 -0.39
C HIS A 274 -2.55 12.69 -1.63
N ILE A 275 -1.52 12.01 -2.17
CA ILE A 275 -1.65 10.93 -3.17
C ILE A 275 -0.96 9.65 -2.69
N LEU A 276 -1.46 8.47 -3.09
CA LEU A 276 -0.97 7.15 -2.66
C LEU A 276 0.13 6.60 -3.59
N ALA A 277 1.25 7.33 -3.75
CA ALA A 277 2.30 7.03 -4.73
C ALA A 277 3.56 6.38 -4.12
N THR A 278 4.13 5.37 -4.78
CA THR A 278 5.51 4.88 -4.55
C THR A 278 6.45 5.45 -5.62
N TYR A 279 7.66 5.88 -5.24
CA TYR A 279 8.62 6.46 -6.18
C TYR A 279 9.76 5.50 -6.54
N THR A 280 9.65 4.82 -7.67
CA THR A 280 10.64 3.81 -8.10
C THR A 280 11.78 4.42 -8.93
N VAL A 281 13.02 4.18 -8.50
CA VAL A 281 14.24 4.53 -9.24
C VAL A 281 14.61 3.39 -10.19
N THR A 282 14.63 3.68 -11.48
CA THR A 282 14.81 2.65 -12.54
C THR A 282 16.08 2.85 -13.37
N ASN A 283 16.86 3.89 -13.11
CA ASN A 283 18.12 4.12 -13.81
C ASN A 283 19.16 4.88 -12.97
N THR A 284 20.41 4.82 -13.43
CA THR A 284 21.57 5.44 -12.77
C THR A 284 21.89 6.86 -13.25
N ASN A 285 20.96 7.52 -13.96
CA ASN A 285 21.20 8.86 -14.49
C ASN A 285 21.28 9.89 -13.35
N ASN A 286 22.08 10.95 -13.55
CA ASN A 286 22.20 12.06 -12.59
C ASN A 286 20.88 12.81 -12.34
N GLY A 287 19.94 12.72 -13.28
CA GLY A 287 18.63 13.38 -13.22
C GLY A 287 17.74 12.96 -14.39
N GLY A 288 16.50 13.44 -14.39
CA GLY A 288 15.47 13.07 -15.38
C GLY A 288 14.57 11.94 -14.88
N ALA A 289 13.64 11.50 -15.74
CA ALA A 289 12.68 10.45 -15.40
C ALA A 289 13.37 9.16 -14.94
N GLY A 290 12.81 8.53 -13.91
CA GLY A 290 13.31 7.28 -13.31
C GLY A 290 14.63 7.41 -12.52
N SER A 291 15.13 8.62 -12.26
CA SER A 291 16.34 8.85 -11.46
C SER A 291 16.03 9.11 -9.99
N LEU A 292 16.98 8.80 -9.08
CA LEU A 292 16.87 9.11 -7.65
C LEU A 292 16.59 10.60 -7.39
N ARG A 293 17.20 11.49 -8.18
CA ARG A 293 16.96 12.94 -8.06
C ARG A 293 15.49 13.29 -8.29
N ARG A 294 14.87 12.65 -9.28
CA ARG A 294 13.45 12.85 -9.59
C ARG A 294 12.60 12.28 -8.46
N ALA A 295 12.88 11.05 -8.01
CA ALA A 295 12.17 10.43 -6.89
C ALA A 295 12.20 11.29 -5.61
N ILE A 296 13.36 11.84 -5.22
CA ILE A 296 13.46 12.76 -4.06
C ILE A 296 12.65 14.05 -4.30
N THR A 297 12.63 14.57 -5.53
CA THR A 297 11.88 15.80 -5.84
C THR A 297 10.38 15.56 -5.73
N ASP A 298 9.92 14.41 -6.20
CA ASP A 298 8.51 14.04 -6.20
C ASP A 298 8.06 13.71 -4.76
N ALA A 299 8.85 12.95 -3.99
CA ALA A 299 8.64 12.71 -2.56
C ALA A 299 8.54 14.03 -1.77
N ASN A 300 9.51 14.94 -1.90
CA ASN A 300 9.42 16.26 -1.24
C ASN A 300 8.17 17.09 -1.62
N SER A 301 7.50 16.76 -2.72
CA SER A 301 6.30 17.46 -3.19
C SER A 301 5.01 16.79 -2.72
N ASN A 302 5.08 15.56 -2.20
CA ASN A 302 3.97 14.83 -1.61
C ASN A 302 4.13 14.84 -0.09
N SER A 303 3.18 15.42 0.63
CA SER A 303 3.25 15.41 2.09
C SER A 303 3.00 14.02 2.66
N GLY A 304 3.76 13.63 3.68
CA GLY A 304 3.56 12.37 4.37
C GLY A 304 4.86 11.61 4.53
N THR A 305 4.77 10.29 4.66
CA THR A 305 5.94 9.43 4.52
C THR A 305 5.90 8.79 3.15
N ASP A 306 6.89 9.10 2.31
CA ASP A 306 7.01 8.48 1.00
C ASP A 306 8.04 7.36 1.00
N THR A 307 7.85 6.37 0.13
CA THR A 307 8.85 5.33 -0.11
C THR A 307 9.50 5.52 -1.48
N ILE A 308 10.83 5.59 -1.47
CA ILE A 308 11.69 5.56 -2.66
C ILE A 308 12.35 4.19 -2.74
N GLU A 309 11.98 3.45 -3.77
CA GLU A 309 12.47 2.10 -4.07
C GLU A 309 13.43 2.10 -5.26
N PHE A 310 14.12 0.98 -5.47
CA PHE A 310 15.08 0.79 -6.56
C PHE A 310 14.74 -0.48 -7.33
N ASN A 311 14.66 -0.35 -8.65
CA ASN A 311 14.48 -1.46 -9.59
C ASN A 311 15.26 -1.12 -10.88
N ILE A 312 16.59 -1.09 -10.77
CA ILE A 312 17.49 -0.67 -11.84
C ILE A 312 17.89 -1.92 -12.65
N PRO A 313 17.56 -1.98 -13.95
CA PRO A 313 17.92 -3.14 -14.76
C PRO A 313 19.43 -3.41 -14.81
N GLY A 314 19.80 -4.67 -14.61
CA GLY A 314 21.19 -5.11 -14.62
C GLY A 314 21.47 -6.01 -13.43
N GLY A 315 22.75 -6.24 -13.16
CA GLY A 315 23.15 -6.87 -11.90
C GLY A 315 24.48 -6.33 -11.43
N GLY A 316 24.75 -6.47 -10.15
CA GLY A 316 25.91 -5.91 -9.47
C GLY A 316 25.66 -4.47 -9.02
N VAL A 317 26.74 -3.71 -8.81
CA VAL A 317 26.63 -2.37 -8.23
C VAL A 317 26.05 -1.39 -9.24
N HIS A 318 24.95 -0.74 -8.88
CA HIS A 318 24.30 0.31 -9.63
C HIS A 318 24.85 1.67 -9.21
N THR A 319 25.90 2.13 -9.89
CA THR A 319 26.53 3.43 -9.57
C THR A 319 25.81 4.61 -10.23
N ILE A 320 25.18 5.45 -9.40
CA ILE A 320 24.61 6.74 -9.76
C ILE A 320 25.71 7.80 -9.66
N ASN A 321 26.23 8.24 -10.82
CA ASN A 321 27.28 9.26 -10.88
C ASN A 321 26.67 10.65 -10.80
N LEU A 322 26.82 11.31 -9.65
CA LEU A 322 26.24 12.63 -9.41
C LEU A 322 27.20 13.73 -9.88
N THR A 323 26.67 14.67 -10.66
CA THR A 323 27.40 15.85 -11.18
C THR A 323 26.98 17.16 -10.50
N SER A 324 26.06 17.07 -9.54
CA SER A 324 25.56 18.18 -8.72
C SER A 324 24.92 17.64 -7.44
N ALA A 325 24.77 18.48 -6.41
CA ALA A 325 24.05 18.16 -5.18
C ALA A 325 22.66 17.59 -5.45
N LEU A 326 22.26 16.54 -4.72
CA LEU A 326 20.86 16.08 -4.69
C LEU A 326 19.96 17.13 -4.03
N PRO A 327 18.65 17.15 -4.30
CA PRO A 327 17.72 18.01 -3.57
C PRO A 327 17.78 17.70 -2.07
N TYR A 328 17.57 18.71 -1.22
CA TYR A 328 17.41 18.47 0.21
C TYR A 328 16.11 17.73 0.44
N ILE A 329 16.13 16.76 1.34
CA ILE A 329 14.94 16.03 1.77
C ILE A 329 14.28 16.87 2.86
N ASN A 330 13.09 17.38 2.59
CA ASN A 330 12.37 18.28 3.50
C ASN A 330 11.01 17.72 3.93
N ASP A 331 10.71 16.49 3.54
CA ASP A 331 9.60 15.70 4.07
C ASP A 331 10.07 14.30 4.49
N THR A 332 9.24 13.57 5.23
CA THR A 332 9.60 12.26 5.76
C THR A 332 9.69 11.25 4.62
N VAL A 333 10.80 10.52 4.53
CA VAL A 333 11.02 9.58 3.42
C VAL A 333 11.71 8.31 3.87
N ILE A 334 11.32 7.20 3.26
CA ILE A 334 12.01 5.92 3.30
C ILE A 334 12.77 5.78 1.98
N ILE A 335 14.10 5.86 2.02
CA ILE A 335 14.97 5.53 0.88
C ILE A 335 15.54 4.15 1.14
N ASP A 336 15.02 3.15 0.44
CA ASP A 336 15.34 1.75 0.68
C ASP A 336 16.08 1.11 -0.51
N GLY A 337 17.41 1.14 -0.45
CA GLY A 337 18.26 0.46 -1.44
C GLY A 337 18.24 -1.07 -1.37
N THR A 338 17.55 -1.67 -0.40
CA THR A 338 17.40 -3.13 -0.29
C THR A 338 16.29 -3.68 -1.17
N THR A 339 15.45 -2.80 -1.71
CA THR A 339 14.39 -3.12 -2.69
C THR A 339 14.94 -3.51 -4.06
N GLU A 340 16.22 -3.21 -4.33
CA GLU A 340 16.85 -3.59 -5.59
C GLU A 340 16.84 -5.12 -5.76
N SER A 341 16.42 -5.56 -6.94
CA SER A 341 16.04 -6.94 -7.21
C SER A 341 17.14 -7.98 -6.98
N ASP A 342 18.41 -7.59 -7.08
CA ASP A 342 19.57 -8.45 -6.87
C ASP A 342 20.24 -8.24 -5.50
N PHE A 343 19.62 -7.49 -4.58
CA PHE A 343 20.10 -7.32 -3.21
C PHE A 343 20.23 -8.67 -2.48
N SER A 344 21.43 -8.96 -1.99
CA SER A 344 21.75 -10.20 -1.28
C SER A 344 22.55 -9.92 -0.01
N GLY A 345 22.06 -9.01 0.84
CA GLY A 345 22.65 -8.70 2.15
C GLY A 345 23.84 -7.74 2.12
N THR A 346 24.17 -7.19 0.95
CA THR A 346 25.15 -6.10 0.80
C THR A 346 24.55 -5.00 -0.08
N PRO A 347 24.74 -3.71 0.27
CA PRO A 347 24.28 -2.59 -0.55
C PRO A 347 24.76 -2.66 -2.01
N LEU A 348 23.86 -2.39 -2.95
CA LEU A 348 24.15 -2.39 -4.39
C LEU A 348 23.96 -1.03 -5.06
N ILE A 349 23.19 -0.12 -4.45
CA ILE A 349 22.98 1.22 -4.96
C ILE A 349 24.12 2.14 -4.50
N GLU A 350 24.98 2.59 -5.43
CA GLU A 350 26.09 3.49 -5.11
C GLU A 350 25.79 4.92 -5.53
N LEU A 351 25.73 5.83 -4.54
CA LEU A 351 25.76 7.27 -4.75
C LEU A 351 27.21 7.73 -4.81
N ASN A 352 27.69 7.98 -6.03
CA ASN A 352 29.06 8.44 -6.26
C ASN A 352 29.11 9.96 -6.39
N GLY A 353 29.64 10.62 -5.36
CA GLY A 353 29.76 12.06 -5.26
C GLY A 353 30.99 12.69 -5.92
N ALA A 354 31.84 11.91 -6.61
CA ALA A 354 33.16 12.37 -7.06
C ALA A 354 33.14 13.62 -7.95
N SER A 355 32.02 13.91 -8.62
CA SER A 355 31.81 15.09 -9.46
C SER A 355 30.66 15.99 -8.99
N ALA A 356 30.14 15.79 -7.77
CA ALA A 356 28.94 16.47 -7.29
C ALA A 356 29.18 17.91 -6.80
N GLY A 357 30.42 18.23 -6.42
CA GLY A 357 30.84 19.53 -5.91
C GLY A 357 31.72 19.42 -4.67
N SER A 358 32.56 20.44 -4.40
CA SER A 358 33.61 20.40 -3.35
C SER A 358 33.09 20.49 -1.91
N SER A 359 31.81 20.79 -1.72
CA SER A 359 31.17 20.93 -0.40
C SER A 359 29.75 20.38 -0.44
N THR A 360 29.55 19.40 -1.33
CA THR A 360 28.26 18.79 -1.58
C THR A 360 28.17 17.53 -0.74
N ASP A 361 27.12 17.45 0.06
CA ASP A 361 26.79 16.24 0.82
C ASP A 361 26.12 15.20 -0.08
N GLY A 362 26.13 13.93 0.35
CA GLY A 362 25.43 12.86 -0.35
C GLY A 362 23.92 13.01 -0.26
N LEU A 363 23.41 12.94 0.96
CA LEU A 363 22.00 13.20 1.29
C LEU A 363 21.92 14.21 2.42
N THR A 364 20.98 15.15 2.33
CA THR A 364 20.73 16.16 3.36
C THR A 364 19.28 16.04 3.82
N LEU A 365 19.09 15.58 5.05
CA LEU A 365 17.80 15.57 5.75
C LEU A 365 17.60 16.94 6.42
N ASP A 366 16.77 17.79 5.84
CA ASP A 366 16.48 19.17 6.28
C ASP A 366 15.22 19.23 7.18
N THR A 367 14.89 20.41 7.69
CA THR A 367 13.69 20.65 8.49
C THR A 367 12.44 20.10 7.79
N GLY A 368 11.68 19.25 8.50
CA GLY A 368 10.48 18.59 7.98
C GLY A 368 10.68 17.08 7.73
N SER A 369 11.90 16.64 7.46
CA SER A 369 12.21 15.23 7.17
C SER A 369 12.35 14.30 8.39
N GLY A 370 11.84 14.69 9.56
CA GLY A 370 12.04 13.92 10.79
C GLY A 370 11.25 12.62 10.79
N GLY A 371 11.92 11.50 11.06
CA GLY A 371 11.33 10.15 10.97
C GLY A 371 11.79 9.38 9.73
N SER A 372 12.63 10.00 8.89
CA SER A 372 13.11 9.37 7.66
C SER A 372 13.96 8.14 7.92
N THR A 373 13.89 7.19 6.99
CA THR A 373 14.75 6.00 6.96
C THR A 373 15.63 6.04 5.72
N ILE A 374 16.94 5.83 5.91
CA ILE A 374 17.89 5.65 4.80
C ILE A 374 18.58 4.32 5.03
N ARG A 375 18.43 3.36 4.10
CA ARG A 375 19.04 2.04 4.21
C ARG A 375 19.52 1.45 2.89
N GLY A 376 20.47 0.53 2.98
CA GLY A 376 20.91 -0.26 1.82
C GLY A 376 21.71 0.51 0.76
N LEU A 377 22.24 1.69 1.08
CA LEU A 377 22.98 2.53 0.13
C LEU A 377 24.50 2.50 0.36
N ILE A 378 25.26 2.66 -0.72
CA ILE A 378 26.69 2.99 -0.68
C ILE A 378 26.80 4.49 -0.94
N ILE A 379 27.33 5.27 0.01
CA ILE A 379 27.40 6.74 -0.09
C ILE A 379 28.84 7.19 0.08
N ASN A 380 29.46 7.62 -1.02
CA ASN A 380 30.90 7.80 -1.04
C ASN A 380 31.37 8.90 -2.00
N ARG A 381 32.63 9.32 -1.81
CA ARG A 381 33.34 10.30 -2.66
C ARG A 381 32.68 11.69 -2.75
N PHE A 382 31.82 12.06 -1.81
CA PHE A 382 31.26 13.40 -1.73
C PHE A 382 32.28 14.41 -1.23
N GLY A 383 32.18 15.67 -1.68
CA GLY A 383 33.06 16.74 -1.19
C GLY A 383 32.71 17.22 0.23
N GLY A 384 31.46 17.00 0.66
CA GLY A 384 30.94 17.26 2.01
C GLY A 384 30.82 15.99 2.85
N ASP A 385 29.75 15.91 3.64
CA ASP A 385 29.37 14.76 4.44
C ASP A 385 28.74 13.66 3.57
N GLY A 386 28.77 12.39 4.01
CA GLY A 386 28.00 11.33 3.34
C GLY A 386 26.50 11.55 3.50
N ILE A 387 26.07 11.62 4.76
CA ILE A 387 24.70 12.00 5.14
C ILE A 387 24.79 13.14 6.14
N ARG A 388 24.07 14.21 5.87
CA ARG A 388 23.89 15.35 6.77
C ARG A 388 22.47 15.35 7.32
N ILE A 389 22.33 15.39 8.63
CA ILE A 389 21.04 15.48 9.33
C ILE A 389 20.97 16.83 10.03
N ASP A 390 20.19 17.74 9.45
CA ASP A 390 20.11 19.14 9.87
C ASP A 390 19.11 19.37 11.01
N THR A 391 19.17 20.58 11.58
CA THR A 391 18.28 20.97 12.68
C THR A 391 16.83 20.82 12.24
N GLY A 392 16.01 20.16 13.05
CA GLY A 392 14.59 19.96 12.74
C GLY A 392 14.26 18.59 12.15
N SER A 393 15.25 17.82 11.67
CA SER A 393 15.07 16.43 11.24
C SER A 393 15.44 15.47 12.36
N ASN A 394 14.51 15.15 13.26
CA ASN A 394 14.75 14.26 14.42
C ASN A 394 14.20 12.85 14.16
N ASN A 395 14.60 11.87 14.98
CA ASN A 395 14.07 10.50 14.93
C ASN A 395 14.34 9.74 13.63
N ASN A 396 15.43 10.04 12.93
CA ASN A 396 15.79 9.35 11.70
C ASN A 396 16.50 8.02 11.96
N THR A 397 16.35 7.08 11.03
CA THR A 397 16.98 5.76 11.05
C THR A 397 17.92 5.60 9.87
N ILE A 398 19.23 5.53 10.14
CA ILE A 398 20.28 5.37 9.13
C ILE A 398 20.97 4.03 9.36
N VAL A 399 20.62 3.00 8.60
CA VAL A 399 21.03 1.60 8.86
C VAL A 399 21.46 0.87 7.60
N GLY A 400 22.38 -0.09 7.72
CA GLY A 400 22.79 -0.96 6.61
C GLY A 400 23.39 -0.22 5.41
N ASN A 401 24.02 0.93 5.65
CA ASN A 401 24.62 1.76 4.61
C ASN A 401 26.15 1.64 4.63
N TYR A 402 26.76 1.60 3.44
CA TYR A 402 28.21 1.64 3.26
C TYR A 402 28.66 3.08 3.02
N ILE A 403 29.01 3.78 4.10
CA ILE A 403 29.34 5.21 4.06
C ILE A 403 30.87 5.42 4.06
N GLY A 404 31.39 6.05 3.01
CA GLY A 404 32.81 6.34 2.86
C GLY A 404 33.67 5.13 2.43
N VAL A 405 33.05 4.04 2.00
CA VAL A 405 33.68 2.84 1.45
C VAL A 405 33.06 2.48 0.09
N THR A 406 33.75 1.65 -0.68
CA THR A 406 33.18 1.06 -1.92
C THR A 406 32.19 -0.07 -1.58
N ALA A 407 31.51 -0.62 -2.59
CA ALA A 407 30.63 -1.79 -2.46
C ALA A 407 31.26 -3.03 -1.78
N SER A 408 32.59 -3.13 -1.72
CA SER A 408 33.28 -4.20 -0.96
C SER A 408 33.17 -4.07 0.57
N GLY A 409 32.66 -2.94 1.07
CA GLY A 409 32.52 -2.65 2.51
C GLY A 409 33.83 -2.39 3.26
N ASN A 410 34.99 -2.60 2.63
CA ASN A 410 36.30 -2.52 3.29
C ASN A 410 37.35 -1.68 2.56
N THR A 411 37.06 -1.25 1.32
CA THR A 411 37.95 -0.40 0.54
C THR A 411 37.53 1.05 0.68
N ALA A 412 38.45 1.92 1.09
CA ALA A 412 38.17 3.34 1.36
C ALA A 412 37.74 4.09 0.08
N ALA A 413 36.65 4.85 0.21
CA ALA A 413 36.14 5.80 -0.77
C ALA A 413 35.56 7.01 -0.03
N GLY A 414 36.36 7.63 0.84
CA GLY A 414 35.88 8.60 1.83
C GLY A 414 35.13 9.79 1.24
N ASN A 415 34.19 10.32 2.04
CA ASN A 415 33.64 11.65 1.85
C ASN A 415 34.63 12.70 2.37
N GLY A 416 34.47 13.96 1.96
CA GLY A 416 35.39 15.04 2.29
C GLY A 416 35.33 15.48 3.75
N TRP A 417 34.17 15.26 4.40
CA TRP A 417 33.91 15.63 5.79
C TRP A 417 33.53 14.37 6.60
N ALA A 418 32.39 14.35 7.29
CA ALA A 418 31.95 13.20 8.07
C ALA A 418 31.34 12.10 7.19
N GLY A 419 31.30 10.87 7.72
CA GLY A 419 30.41 9.85 7.16
C GLY A 419 28.96 10.25 7.35
N VAL A 420 28.55 10.45 8.62
CA VAL A 420 27.26 11.01 9.01
C VAL A 420 27.50 12.22 9.93
N TYR A 421 26.94 13.37 9.59
CA TYR A 421 26.98 14.58 10.40
C TYR A 421 25.60 14.87 10.99
N LEU A 422 25.53 15.03 12.31
CA LEU A 422 24.26 15.20 13.03
C LEU A 422 24.21 16.55 13.75
N VAL A 423 23.16 17.33 13.46
CA VAL A 423 22.78 18.55 14.19
C VAL A 423 21.46 18.37 14.95
N SER A 424 20.72 17.29 14.67
CA SER A 424 19.43 16.97 15.26
C SER A 424 19.49 15.93 16.40
N ASN A 425 18.32 15.58 16.95
CA ASN A 425 18.18 14.71 18.11
C ASN A 425 17.52 13.37 17.76
N SER A 426 17.74 12.39 18.64
CA SER A 426 17.03 11.09 18.63
C SER A 426 17.21 10.24 17.37
N ASN A 427 18.31 10.40 16.64
CA ASN A 427 18.59 9.59 15.46
C ASN A 427 19.25 8.25 15.83
N THR A 428 18.92 7.21 15.07
CA THR A 428 19.54 5.88 15.13
C THR A 428 20.52 5.75 13.98
N ILE A 429 21.81 5.57 14.28
CA ILE A 429 22.86 5.34 13.27
C ILE A 429 23.45 3.95 13.49
N GLY A 430 23.24 3.09 12.52
CA GLY A 430 23.60 1.68 12.59
C GLY A 430 22.66 0.88 13.51
N GLY A 431 23.03 -0.38 13.75
CA GLY A 431 22.32 -1.23 14.72
C GLY A 431 23.18 -2.37 15.26
N SER A 432 22.55 -3.30 15.97
CA SER A 432 23.27 -4.41 16.62
C SER A 432 23.52 -5.59 15.68
N THR A 433 22.73 -5.72 14.61
CA THR A 433 22.89 -6.79 13.61
C THR A 433 23.92 -6.41 12.55
N ALA A 434 24.36 -7.38 11.74
CA ALA A 434 25.23 -7.07 10.60
C ALA A 434 24.49 -6.35 9.47
N ALA A 435 23.19 -6.59 9.33
CA ALA A 435 22.35 -5.94 8.33
C ALA A 435 22.16 -4.45 8.64
N ASP A 436 22.12 -4.08 9.93
CA ASP A 436 21.89 -2.70 10.33
C ASP A 436 23.15 -1.82 10.36
N ARG A 437 24.36 -2.40 10.28
CA ARG A 437 25.63 -1.68 10.53
C ARG A 437 26.27 -1.02 9.32
#